data_AF-Q032E2-F1
#
_entry.id   AF-Q032E2-F1
#
_cell.length_a   1.000
_cell.length_b   1.000
_cell.length_c   1.000
_cell.angle_alpha   90.00
_cell.angle_beta   90.00
_cell.angle_gamma   90.00
#
_symmetry.space_group_name_H-M   'P 1'
#
loop_
_entity.id
_entity.type
_entity.pdbx_description
1 polymer ?
#
loop_
_entity_poly.entity_id
_entity_poly.type
_entity_poly.pdbx_seq_one_letter_code
_entity_poly.pdbx_strand_id
1 'polypeptide(L)'
;MTNKEEIQTLINNYATYADTRQTKAQFDLFTKDGSMSVYYPWNKGKAEEINTSEKMLATFEALKQYEKTFHFIGQVQIALDSEKPRQASAYVYTIAHHVITKENGEKSLMIAYLRYDDSFEKNRIWLEI
;
A
#
# COMPACT_ATOMS: atom_id res chain seq x y z
N MET A 1 -14.30 -16.89 -4.68
CA MET A 1 -13.70 -16.23 -3.49
C MET A 1 -14.79 -15.47 -2.76
N THR A 2 -14.74 -15.43 -1.43
CA THR A 2 -15.56 -14.52 -0.61
C THR A 2 -15.05 -13.09 -0.74
N ASN A 3 -15.86 -12.08 -0.38
CA ASN A 3 -15.41 -10.68 -0.39
C ASN A 3 -14.13 -10.48 0.43
N LYS A 4 -14.00 -11.16 1.59
CA LYS A 4 -12.80 -11.06 2.43
C LYS A 4 -11.57 -11.68 1.75
N GLU A 5 -11.73 -12.77 1.01
CA GLU A 5 -10.62 -13.37 0.24
C GLU A 5 -10.18 -12.48 -0.92
N GLU A 6 -11.13 -11.81 -1.60
CA GLU A 6 -10.83 -10.85 -2.67
C GLU A 6 -10.05 -9.65 -2.13
N ILE A 7 -10.47 -9.07 -1.00
CA ILE A 7 -9.77 -7.95 -0.35
C ILE A 7 -8.40 -8.40 0.18
N GLN A 8 -8.29 -9.56 0.80
CA GLN A 8 -7.00 -10.10 1.24
C GLN A 8 -6.04 -10.28 0.06
N THR A 9 -6.55 -10.73 -1.09
CA THR A 9 -5.75 -10.88 -2.31
C THR A 9 -5.29 -9.52 -2.84
N LEU A 10 -6.15 -8.50 -2.79
CA LEU A 10 -5.79 -7.13 -3.14
C LEU A 10 -4.64 -6.62 -2.25
N ILE A 11 -4.76 -6.75 -0.93
CA ILE A 11 -3.73 -6.34 0.05
C ILE A 11 -2.39 -7.05 -0.25
N ASN A 12 -2.43 -8.36 -0.51
CA ASN A 12 -1.24 -9.12 -0.87
C ASN A 12 -0.63 -8.68 -2.21
N ASN A 13 -1.47 -8.34 -3.19
CA ASN A 13 -1.02 -7.85 -4.48
C ASN A 13 -0.35 -6.48 -4.36
N TYR A 14 -0.84 -5.59 -3.50
CA TYR A 14 -0.20 -4.29 -3.27
C TYR A 14 1.28 -4.47 -2.84
N ALA A 15 1.52 -5.29 -1.82
CA ALA A 15 2.87 -5.61 -1.34
C ALA A 15 3.72 -6.32 -2.42
N THR A 16 3.12 -7.28 -3.13
CA THR A 16 3.80 -8.03 -4.19
C THR A 16 4.23 -7.12 -5.35
N TYR A 17 3.36 -6.19 -5.77
CA TYR A 17 3.64 -5.26 -6.86
C TYR A 17 4.68 -4.22 -6.47
N ALA A 18 4.69 -3.75 -5.21
CA ALA A 18 5.79 -2.97 -4.66
C ALA A 18 7.13 -3.71 -4.79
N ASP A 19 7.18 -4.96 -4.32
CA ASP A 19 8.41 -5.78 -4.28
C ASP A 19 8.91 -6.20 -5.66
N THR A 20 8.01 -6.31 -6.63
CA THR A 20 8.33 -6.66 -8.03
C THR A 20 8.42 -5.45 -8.96
N ARG A 21 8.32 -4.22 -8.43
CA ARG A 21 8.42 -2.95 -9.18
C ARG A 21 7.36 -2.79 -10.29
N GLN A 22 6.16 -3.32 -10.06
CA GLN A 22 5.05 -3.21 -10.99
C GLN A 22 4.22 -1.95 -10.70
N THR A 23 4.81 -0.77 -10.91
CA THR A 23 4.22 0.54 -10.59
C THR A 23 2.78 0.69 -11.08
N LYS A 24 2.52 0.35 -12.35
CA LYS A 24 1.18 0.47 -12.94
C LYS A 24 0.19 -0.52 -12.33
N ALA A 25 0.61 -1.76 -12.09
CA ALA A 25 -0.25 -2.77 -11.47
C ALA A 25 -0.60 -2.41 -10.02
N GLN A 26 0.34 -1.81 -9.28
CA GLN A 26 0.10 -1.28 -7.94
C GLN A 26 -0.89 -0.11 -7.97
N PHE A 27 -0.72 0.81 -8.91
CA PHE A 27 -1.66 1.92 -9.11
C PHE A 27 -3.07 1.46 -9.50
N ASP A 28 -3.18 0.41 -10.32
CA ASP A 28 -4.47 -0.14 -10.76
C ASP A 28 -5.28 -0.84 -9.66
N LEU A 29 -4.72 -0.98 -8.44
CA LEU A 29 -5.46 -1.44 -7.27
C LEU A 29 -6.33 -0.34 -6.63
N PHE A 30 -6.19 0.92 -7.07
CA PHE A 30 -6.97 2.05 -6.58
C PHE A 30 -8.12 2.39 -7.54
N THR A 31 -9.18 3.00 -7.02
CA THR A 31 -10.15 3.69 -7.85
C THR A 31 -9.51 4.90 -8.54
N LYS A 32 -10.21 5.48 -9.51
CA LYS A 32 -9.72 6.66 -10.25
C LYS A 32 -9.44 7.86 -9.34
N ASP A 33 -10.21 7.97 -8.27
CA ASP A 33 -10.17 8.99 -7.24
C ASP A 33 -9.48 8.52 -5.95
N GLY A 34 -8.86 7.34 -5.99
CA GLY A 34 -8.19 6.75 -4.84
C GLY A 34 -7.02 7.59 -4.35
N SER A 35 -6.79 7.60 -3.04
CA SER A 35 -5.76 8.42 -2.41
C SER A 35 -5.05 7.72 -1.25
N MET A 36 -3.91 8.27 -0.81
CA MET A 36 -3.23 7.83 0.40
C MET A 36 -2.82 9.03 1.25
N SER A 37 -2.90 8.86 2.56
CA SER A 37 -2.41 9.82 3.54
C SER A 37 -1.36 9.15 4.42
N VAL A 38 -0.14 9.70 4.45
CA VAL A 38 0.96 9.11 5.23
C VAL A 38 1.25 9.96 6.46
N TYR A 39 1.21 9.31 7.62
CA TYR A 39 1.48 9.96 8.91
C TYR A 39 2.86 9.56 9.42
N TYR A 40 3.76 10.52 9.48
CA TYR A 40 5.09 10.31 10.02
C TYR A 40 5.18 10.74 11.48
N PRO A 41 5.95 10.01 12.34
CA PRO A 41 6.13 10.37 13.74
C PRO A 41 6.67 11.79 13.95
N TRP A 42 7.51 12.27 13.03
CA TRP A 42 8.12 13.60 13.11
C TRP A 42 7.21 14.74 12.64
N ASN A 43 6.07 14.45 12.00
CA ASN A 43 5.21 15.47 11.40
C ASN A 43 4.06 15.96 12.32
N LYS A 44 4.16 15.70 13.63
CA LYS A 44 3.21 16.19 14.66
C LYS A 44 1.73 15.97 14.32
N GLY A 45 1.40 14.81 13.74
CA GLY A 45 0.03 14.43 13.38
C GLY A 45 -0.50 15.02 12.08
N LYS A 46 0.31 15.77 11.32
CA LYS A 46 -0.05 16.18 9.95
C LYS A 46 0.25 15.06 8.96
N ALA A 47 -0.71 14.77 8.10
CA ALA A 47 -0.53 13.84 7.00
C ALA A 47 0.24 14.49 5.84
N GLU A 48 0.98 13.66 5.12
CA GLU A 48 1.36 13.93 3.74
C GLU A 48 0.29 13.35 2.80
N GLU A 49 -0.31 14.19 1.96
CA GLU A 49 -1.43 13.81 1.08
C GLU A 49 -0.97 13.45 -0.33
N ILE A 50 -1.26 12.21 -0.72
CA ILE A 50 -0.97 11.61 -2.03
C ILE A 50 -2.32 11.35 -2.70
N ASN A 51 -2.87 12.42 -3.29
CA ASN A 51 -4.27 12.50 -3.73
C ASN A 51 -4.44 12.86 -5.20
N THR A 52 -3.38 12.68 -6.00
CA THR A 52 -3.46 12.76 -7.46
C THR A 52 -2.77 11.56 -8.07
N SER A 53 -3.20 11.16 -9.26
CA SER A 53 -2.60 10.04 -9.99
C SER A 53 -1.10 10.22 -10.21
N GLU A 54 -0.65 11.45 -10.49
CA GLU A 54 0.77 11.77 -10.67
C GLU A 54 1.56 11.54 -9.38
N LYS A 55 1.03 11.98 -8.24
CA LYS A 55 1.66 11.77 -6.94
C LYS A 55 1.70 10.28 -6.58
N MET A 56 0.59 9.57 -6.75
CA MET A 56 0.51 8.12 -6.50
C MET A 56 1.53 7.35 -7.31
N LEU A 57 1.58 7.60 -8.63
CA LEU A 57 2.55 6.97 -9.52
C LEU A 57 3.99 7.32 -9.12
N ALA A 58 4.28 8.58 -8.78
CA ALA A 58 5.60 8.99 -8.32
C ALA A 58 6.02 8.28 -7.02
N THR A 59 5.09 8.11 -6.06
CA THR A 59 5.32 7.38 -4.81
C THR A 59 5.67 5.92 -5.08
N PHE A 60 4.95 5.24 -5.96
CA PHE A 60 5.23 3.84 -6.31
C PHE A 60 6.52 3.70 -7.12
N GLU A 61 6.79 4.63 -8.03
CA GLU A 61 8.01 4.65 -8.84
C GLU A 61 9.26 4.85 -7.99
N ALA A 62 9.15 5.60 -6.88
CA ALA A 62 10.25 5.81 -5.94
C ALA A 62 10.81 4.50 -5.37
N LEU A 63 10.06 3.39 -5.40
CA LEU A 63 10.59 2.09 -4.96
C LEU A 63 11.71 1.57 -5.87
N LYS A 64 11.81 2.03 -7.12
CA LYS A 64 12.87 1.63 -8.07
C LYS A 64 14.26 2.10 -7.65
N GLN A 65 14.36 3.08 -6.75
CA GLN A 65 15.65 3.48 -6.19
C GLN A 65 16.29 2.39 -5.30
N TYR A 66 15.48 1.48 -4.76
CA TYR A 66 15.95 0.41 -3.89
C TYR A 66 16.33 -0.83 -4.70
N GLU A 67 17.52 -1.37 -4.42
CA GLU A 67 18.01 -2.62 -5.03
C GLU A 67 17.05 -3.79 -4.73
N LYS A 68 16.55 -3.85 -3.49
CA LYS A 68 15.57 -4.83 -3.04
C LYS A 68 14.57 -4.17 -2.11
N THR A 69 13.30 -4.56 -2.24
CA THR A 69 12.32 -4.34 -1.18
C THR A 69 11.70 -5.67 -0.79
N PHE A 70 11.18 -5.74 0.42
CA PHE A 70 10.38 -6.85 0.91
C PHE A 70 9.34 -6.33 1.89
N HIS A 71 8.07 -6.61 1.63
CA HIS A 71 6.94 -6.24 2.47
C HIS A 71 6.33 -7.49 3.10
N PHE A 72 6.48 -7.61 4.42
CA PHE A 72 5.83 -8.66 5.20
C PHE A 72 4.49 -8.15 5.73
N ILE A 73 3.40 -8.75 5.27
CA ILE A 73 2.05 -8.50 5.79
C ILE A 73 1.85 -9.39 7.03
N GLY A 74 1.53 -8.76 8.15
CA GLY A 74 1.27 -9.40 9.44
C GLY A 74 -0.23 -9.63 9.66
N GLN A 75 -0.73 -9.15 10.80
CA GLN A 75 -2.15 -9.23 11.13
C GLN A 75 -2.98 -8.37 10.17
N VAL A 76 -4.06 -8.96 9.65
CA VAL A 76 -5.06 -8.31 8.80
C VAL A 76 -6.43 -8.52 9.42
N GLN A 77 -7.19 -7.43 9.56
CA GLN A 77 -8.59 -7.48 9.99
C GLN A 77 -9.45 -6.79 8.94
N ILE A 78 -10.27 -7.56 8.23
CA ILE A 78 -11.20 -7.06 7.21
C ILE A 78 -12.62 -6.98 7.79
N ALA A 79 -13.23 -5.80 7.71
CA ALA A 79 -14.61 -5.52 8.05
C ALA A 79 -15.42 -5.22 6.80
N LEU A 80 -16.55 -5.92 6.61
CA LEU A 80 -17.50 -5.63 5.54
C LEU A 80 -18.62 -4.77 6.13
N ASP A 81 -19.08 -3.75 5.41
CA ASP A 81 -20.21 -2.92 5.83
C ASP A 81 -21.54 -3.66 5.54
N SER A 82 -22.35 -3.87 6.57
CA SER A 82 -23.65 -4.57 6.46
C SER A 82 -24.72 -3.75 5.74
N GLU A 83 -24.65 -2.42 5.87
CA GLU A 83 -25.59 -1.47 5.25
C GLU A 83 -25.14 -1.08 3.84
N LYS A 84 -23.83 -1.11 3.60
CA LYS A 84 -23.20 -0.80 2.30
C LYS A 84 -22.39 -2.00 1.81
N PRO A 85 -23.02 -3.01 1.19
CA PRO A 85 -22.36 -4.28 0.83
C PRO A 85 -21.24 -4.17 -0.21
N ARG A 86 -21.02 -2.97 -0.77
CA ARG A 86 -19.91 -2.63 -1.67
C ARG A 86 -18.82 -1.82 -0.98
N GLN A 87 -18.87 -1.63 0.34
CA GLN A 87 -17.85 -0.97 1.11
C GLN A 87 -17.25 -1.93 2.13
N ALA A 88 -15.96 -1.78 2.36
CA ALA A 88 -15.22 -2.53 3.37
C ALA A 88 -14.07 -1.68 3.88
N SER A 89 -13.51 -2.09 5.02
CA SER A 89 -12.26 -1.54 5.53
C SER A 89 -11.32 -2.65 5.98
N ALA A 90 -10.04 -2.34 6.04
CA ALA A 90 -9.04 -3.25 6.56
C ALA A 90 -8.04 -2.53 7.47
N TYR A 91 -7.72 -3.18 8.59
CA TYR A 91 -6.62 -2.78 9.45
C TYR A 91 -5.47 -3.77 9.24
N VAL A 92 -4.31 -3.28 8.79
CA VAL A 92 -3.18 -4.11 8.35
C VAL A 92 -1.89 -3.67 9.02
N TYR A 93 -1.14 -4.60 9.60
CA TYR A 93 0.25 -4.38 9.97
C TYR A 93 1.20 -4.85 8.88
N THR A 94 2.20 -4.04 8.56
CA THR A 94 3.22 -4.37 7.55
C THR A 94 4.62 -4.03 8.07
N ILE A 95 5.61 -4.88 7.74
CA ILE A 95 7.03 -4.57 7.95
C ILE A 95 7.69 -4.49 6.58
N ALA A 96 8.21 -3.31 6.22
CA ALA A 96 8.90 -3.08 4.96
C ALA A 96 10.42 -3.04 5.16
N HIS A 97 11.15 -3.77 4.33
CA HIS A 97 12.62 -3.82 4.31
C HIS A 97 13.09 -3.27 2.97
N HIS A 98 13.83 -2.17 2.97
CA HIS A 98 14.36 -1.56 1.74
C HIS A 98 15.88 -1.55 1.78
N VAL A 99 16.49 -2.21 0.80
CA VAL A 99 17.95 -2.21 0.60
C VAL A 99 18.30 -1.18 -0.47
N ILE A 100 19.16 -0.25 -0.13
CA ILE A 100 19.76 0.69 -1.07
C ILE A 100 21.26 0.45 -1.16
N THR A 101 21.80 0.51 -2.37
CA THR A 101 23.24 0.48 -2.63
C THR A 101 23.71 1.90 -2.86
N LYS A 102 24.62 2.37 -2.01
CA LYS A 102 25.24 3.69 -2.09
C LYS A 102 26.27 3.72 -3.21
N GLU A 103 26.67 4.92 -3.64
CA GLU A 103 27.65 5.11 -4.72
C GLU A 103 29.01 4.45 -4.45
N ASN A 104 29.41 4.34 -3.18
CA ASN A 104 30.63 3.66 -2.75
C ASN A 104 30.52 2.11 -2.72
N GLY A 105 29.38 1.54 -3.14
CA GLY A 105 29.08 0.11 -3.12
C GLY A 105 28.61 -0.45 -1.77
N GLU A 106 28.55 0.38 -0.73
CA GLU A 106 28.02 -0.02 0.57
C GLU A 106 26.49 -0.23 0.51
N LYS A 107 25.97 -1.23 1.21
CA LYS A 107 24.53 -1.49 1.31
C LYS A 107 23.98 -1.00 2.63
N SER A 108 22.85 -0.30 2.57
CA SER A 108 22.08 0.11 3.75
C SER A 108 20.72 -0.55 3.73
N LEU A 109 20.28 -1.03 4.89
CA LEU A 109 18.95 -1.58 5.10
C LEU A 109 18.12 -0.60 5.94
N MET A 110 17.01 -0.13 5.37
CA MET A 110 15.95 0.58 6.09
C MET A 110 14.84 -0.41 6.43
N ILE A 111 14.34 -0.34 7.67
CA ILE A 111 13.18 -1.12 8.11
C ILE A 111 12.09 -0.16 8.58
N ALA A 112 10.88 -0.30 8.04
CA ALA A 112 9.72 0.48 8.45
C ALA A 112 8.64 -0.46 9.02
N TYR A 113 8.11 -0.09 10.18
CA TYR A 113 6.95 -0.74 10.80
C TYR A 113 5.74 0.14 10.52
N LEU A 114 4.81 -0.41 9.75
CA LEU A 114 3.70 0.31 9.15
C LEU A 114 2.38 -0.25 9.66
N ARG A 115 1.39 0.63 9.67
CA ARG A 115 -0.01 0.30 9.90
C ARG A 115 -0.82 0.98 8.82
N TYR A 116 -1.64 0.22 8.12
CA TYR A 116 -2.60 0.72 7.16
C TYR A 116 -4.01 0.62 7.74
N ASP A 117 -4.81 1.64 7.44
CA ASP A 117 -6.21 1.76 7.79
C ASP A 117 -6.94 2.09 6.48
N ASP A 118 -7.19 1.02 5.72
CA ASP A 118 -7.56 1.07 4.32
C ASP A 118 -9.07 0.99 4.16
N SER A 119 -9.58 1.68 3.14
CA SER A 119 -10.98 1.65 2.76
C SER A 119 -11.12 1.13 1.33
N PHE A 120 -12.16 0.36 1.07
CA PHE A 120 -12.35 -0.32 -0.20
C PHE A 120 -13.75 -0.10 -0.76
N GLU A 121 -13.84 0.00 -2.08
CA GLU A 121 -15.10 -0.03 -2.81
C GLU A 121 -15.14 -1.21 -3.79
N LYS A 122 -16.28 -1.92 -3.82
CA LYS A 122 -16.58 -2.96 -4.80
C LYS A 122 -17.31 -2.38 -5.99
N ASN A 123 -16.61 -2.30 -7.11
CA ASN A 123 -17.22 -2.06 -8.42
C ASN A 123 -17.44 -3.39 -9.14
N ARG A 124 -16.57 -3.72 -10.12
CA ARG A 124 -16.48 -5.09 -10.69
C ARG A 124 -15.58 -5.99 -9.84
N ILE A 125 -14.51 -5.39 -9.31
CA ILE A 125 -13.57 -5.94 -8.35
C ILE A 125 -13.49 -4.97 -7.15
N TRP A 126 -12.92 -5.42 -6.05
CA TRP A 126 -12.54 -4.53 -4.96
C TRP A 126 -11.34 -3.67 -5.37
N LEU A 127 -11.34 -2.42 -4.94
CA LEU A 127 -10.29 -1.43 -5.15
C LEU A 127 -10.14 -0.57 -3.87
N GLU A 128 -8.93 -0.06 -3.64
CA GLU A 128 -8.64 0.96 -2.63
C GLU A 128 -9.28 2.31 -3.01
N ILE A 129 -9.73 3.09 -2.02
CA ILE A 129 -10.23 4.47 -2.18
C ILE A 129 -9.43 5.46 -1.35
#